data_AF-A0A7S1P9P6-F1
#
_entry.id   AF-A0A7S1P9P6-F1
#
_cell.length_a   1.000
_cell.length_b   1.000
_cell.length_c   1.000
_cell.angle_alpha   90.00
_cell.angle_beta   90.00
_cell.angle_gamma   90.00
#
_symmetry.space_group_name_H-M   'P 1'
#
loop_
_entity.id
_entity.type
_entity.pdbx_description
1 polymer ?
#
loop_
_entity_poly.entity_id
_entity_poly.type
_entity_poly.pdbx_seq_one_letter_code
_entity_poly.pdbx_strand_id
1 'polypeptide(L)'
;PPSVLESLPPRPAVPLSERVSFLGHELNSTVGVPAGPLLGSKWTTLAAQLGFDIVTYKTIRSREHPSHPVPNSLFVDTSTLKEKPGGGHEVWVCEDQQQQRLPSVSALTITNSYGM
;
A
#
# COMPACT_ATOMS: atom_id res chain seq x y z
N PRO A 1 2.41 16.10 -3.33
CA PRO A 1 2.04 15.79 -1.93
C PRO A 1 0.88 16.68 -1.51
N PRO A 2 -0.10 16.18 -0.73
CA PRO A 2 -1.01 17.10 -0.07
C PRO A 2 -0.16 18.03 0.79
N SER A 3 -0.48 19.31 0.75
CA SER A 3 0.12 20.39 1.55
C SER A 3 -0.17 20.27 3.06
N VAL A 4 -0.39 19.05 3.54
CA VAL A 4 -0.92 18.74 4.88
C VAL A 4 0.07 17.84 5.61
N LEU A 5 1.25 18.34 5.89
CA LEU A 5 2.11 17.82 6.96
C LEU A 5 2.82 19.04 7.56
N GLU A 6 2.15 19.67 8.53
CA GLU A 6 2.69 20.82 9.30
C GLU A 6 4.01 20.47 10.02
N SER A 7 4.29 19.18 10.24
CA SER A 7 5.63 18.60 10.41
C SER A 7 5.56 17.07 10.31
N LEU A 8 6.65 16.43 9.90
CA LEU A 8 6.77 14.96 9.96
C LEU A 8 7.03 14.52 11.40
N PRO A 9 6.51 13.37 11.85
CA PRO A 9 6.81 12.84 13.17
C PRO A 9 8.32 12.58 13.31
N PRO A 10 8.90 12.81 14.50
CA PRO A 10 10.30 12.49 14.73
C PRO A 10 10.54 10.99 14.59
N ARG A 11 11.65 10.62 13.95
CA ARG A 11 12.02 9.22 13.80
C ARG A 11 12.59 8.68 15.12
N PRO A 12 12.12 7.52 15.62
CA PRO A 12 12.75 6.84 16.73
C PRO A 12 14.22 6.51 16.39
N ALA A 13 15.14 6.81 17.30
CA ALA A 13 16.52 6.38 17.16
C ALA A 13 16.62 4.88 17.48
N VAL A 14 17.23 4.10 16.58
CA VAL A 14 17.50 2.68 16.79
C VAL A 14 19.00 2.48 17.07
N PRO A 15 19.37 1.85 18.20
CA PRO A 15 20.76 1.55 18.51
C PRO A 15 21.43 0.72 17.41
N LEU A 16 22.73 0.92 17.19
CA LEU A 16 23.48 0.16 16.17
C LEU A 16 23.44 -1.35 16.39
N SER A 17 23.37 -1.80 17.65
CA SER A 17 23.25 -3.21 18.03
C SER A 17 21.92 -3.85 17.61
N GLU A 18 20.91 -3.05 17.30
CA GLU A 18 19.56 -3.51 16.93
C GLU A 18 19.30 -3.37 15.42
N ARG A 19 20.28 -2.85 14.66
CA ARG A 19 20.17 -2.77 13.21
C ARG A 19 20.26 -4.15 12.57
N VAL A 20 19.57 -4.29 11.45
CA VAL A 20 19.48 -5.54 10.71
C VAL A 20 20.15 -5.36 9.35
N SER A 21 21.06 -6.27 9.00
CA SER A 21 21.65 -6.30 7.68
C SER A 21 20.72 -6.98 6.68
N PHE A 22 20.38 -6.29 5.59
CA PHE A 22 19.52 -6.80 4.53
C PHE A 22 20.02 -6.34 3.16
N LEU A 23 20.30 -7.29 2.27
CA LEU A 23 20.84 -7.03 0.92
C LEU A 23 22.09 -6.12 0.91
N GLY A 24 22.94 -6.20 1.95
CA GLY A 24 24.14 -5.37 2.08
C GLY A 24 23.89 -3.96 2.64
N HIS A 25 22.68 -3.67 3.12
CA HIS A 25 22.32 -2.41 3.77
C HIS A 25 21.94 -2.63 5.23
N GLU A 26 22.37 -1.72 6.10
CA GLU A 26 21.96 -1.70 7.51
C GLU A 26 20.64 -0.95 7.68
N LEU A 27 19.62 -1.66 8.18
CA LEU A 27 18.28 -1.15 8.39
C LEU A 27 18.02 -0.92 9.88
N ASN A 28 17.24 0.10 10.21
CA ASN A 28 16.67 0.31 11.55
C ASN A 28 15.44 -0.60 11.78
N SER A 29 14.76 -1.03 10.72
CA SER A 29 13.62 -1.94 10.76
C SER A 29 13.48 -2.74 9.46
N THR A 30 12.93 -3.96 9.56
CA THR A 30 12.53 -4.78 8.40
C THR A 30 11.13 -4.44 7.88
N VAL A 31 10.46 -3.43 8.46
CA VAL A 31 9.16 -2.95 8.01
C VAL A 31 9.33 -2.05 6.78
N GLY A 32 8.52 -2.30 5.75
CA GLY A 32 8.58 -1.60 4.48
C GLY A 32 7.22 -1.22 3.91
N VAL A 33 7.25 -0.38 2.89
CA VAL A 33 6.08 0.04 2.12
C VAL A 33 6.12 -0.62 0.73
N PRO A 34 5.08 -1.37 0.33
CA PRO A 34 5.04 -2.00 -0.99
C PRO A 34 4.80 -0.98 -2.11
N ALA A 35 5.03 -1.42 -3.35
CA ALA A 35 4.95 -0.59 -4.56
C ALA A 35 3.61 0.10 -4.84
N GLY A 36 2.49 -0.48 -4.40
CA GLY A 36 1.13 0.03 -4.70
C GLY A 36 0.90 1.49 -4.29
N PRO A 37 1.08 1.86 -3.01
CA PRO A 37 0.91 3.24 -2.53
C PRO A 37 1.99 4.22 -3.01
N LEU A 38 3.08 3.74 -3.60
CA LEU A 38 4.27 4.54 -3.91
C LEU A 38 4.28 5.01 -5.36
N LEU A 39 3.35 5.91 -5.69
CA LEU A 39 3.04 6.34 -7.08
C LEU A 39 4.21 6.98 -7.83
N GLY A 40 5.25 7.40 -7.11
CA GLY A 40 6.41 8.06 -7.69
C GLY A 40 7.32 8.61 -6.60
N SER A 41 8.34 9.35 -7.03
CA SER A 41 9.42 9.84 -6.15
C SER A 41 8.90 10.62 -4.94
N LYS A 42 7.86 11.46 -5.12
CA LYS A 42 7.25 12.23 -4.03
C LYS A 42 6.72 11.33 -2.90
N TRP A 43 6.17 10.17 -3.23
CA TRP A 43 5.61 9.23 -2.24
C TRP A 43 6.68 8.35 -1.63
N THR A 44 7.69 7.92 -2.40
CA THR A 44 8.83 7.19 -1.84
C THR A 44 9.67 8.04 -0.90
N THR A 45 9.88 9.31 -1.22
CA THR A 45 10.54 10.25 -0.32
C THR A 45 9.76 10.44 0.96
N LEU A 46 8.42 10.57 0.87
CA LEU A 46 7.57 10.66 2.05
C LEU A 46 7.67 9.40 2.92
N ALA A 47 7.59 8.20 2.34
CA ALA A 47 7.72 6.95 3.09
C ALA A 47 9.09 6.85 3.80
N ALA A 48 10.16 7.19 3.10
CA ALA A 48 11.50 7.23 3.71
C ALA A 48 11.57 8.26 4.85
N GLN A 49 10.97 9.44 4.68
CA GLN A 49 10.89 10.48 5.71
C GLN A 49 10.11 10.02 6.95
N LEU A 50 9.03 9.25 6.77
CA LEU A 50 8.25 8.63 7.83
C LEU A 50 8.98 7.48 8.56
N GLY A 51 10.18 7.09 8.10
CA GLY A 51 11.04 6.13 8.80
C GLY A 51 10.96 4.70 8.29
N PHE A 52 10.33 4.46 7.14
CA PHE A 52 10.39 3.16 6.48
C PHE A 52 11.75 2.98 5.79
N ASP A 53 12.46 1.91 6.11
CA ASP A 53 13.78 1.62 5.52
C ASP A 53 13.66 0.85 4.19
N ILE A 54 12.58 0.10 4.00
CA ILE A 54 12.32 -0.66 2.77
C ILE A 54 11.19 0.04 1.99
N VAL A 55 11.55 0.76 0.93
CA VAL A 55 10.60 1.51 0.11
C VAL A 55 10.62 0.96 -1.31
N THR A 56 9.62 0.16 -1.67
CA THR A 56 9.59 -0.52 -2.96
C THR A 56 9.02 0.42 -4.02
N TYR A 57 9.84 0.93 -4.93
CA TYR A 57 9.35 1.78 -6.01
C TYR A 57 8.36 1.04 -6.92
N LYS A 58 7.36 1.77 -7.43
CA LYS A 58 6.36 1.21 -8.33
C LYS A 58 7.00 0.61 -9.59
N THR A 59 6.46 -0.52 -10.06
CA THR A 59 6.88 -1.16 -11.32
C THR A 59 6.81 -0.15 -12.47
N ILE A 60 7.96 0.13 -13.07
CA ILE A 60 8.11 1.03 -14.20
C ILE A 60 7.75 0.28 -15.49
N ARG A 61 7.00 0.92 -16.39
CA ARG A 61 6.76 0.43 -17.75
C ARG A 61 7.68 1.21 -18.70
N SER A 62 8.08 0.58 -19.82
CA SER A 62 8.86 1.24 -20.86
C SER A 62 8.05 2.27 -21.66
N ARG A 63 6.71 2.21 -21.57
CA ARG A 63 5.77 3.15 -22.21
C ARG A 63 4.66 3.50 -21.22
N GLU A 64 4.11 4.69 -21.38
CA GLU A 64 2.93 5.13 -20.63
C GLU A 64 1.74 4.21 -20.90
N HIS A 65 0.94 3.95 -19.87
CA HIS A 65 -0.25 3.12 -19.95
C HIS A 65 -1.33 3.71 -19.05
N PRO A 66 -2.54 3.98 -19.57
CA PRO A 66 -3.60 4.55 -18.77
C PRO A 66 -4.06 3.57 -17.69
N SER A 67 -4.46 4.13 -16.55
CA SER A 67 -5.14 3.42 -15.46
C SER A 67 -6.43 2.74 -15.94
N HIS A 68 -6.77 1.58 -15.35
CA HIS A 68 -8.11 1.01 -15.54
C HIS A 68 -9.22 1.96 -15.06
N PRO A 69 -10.40 1.94 -15.71
CA PRO A 69 -11.54 2.74 -15.28
C PRO A 69 -11.89 2.49 -13.81
N VAL A 70 -12.31 3.55 -13.12
CA VAL A 70 -12.77 3.45 -11.73
C VAL A 70 -14.16 2.81 -11.65
N PRO A 71 -14.47 2.05 -10.57
CA PRO A 71 -13.53 1.63 -9.52
C PRO A 71 -12.61 0.50 -9.98
N ASN A 72 -11.31 0.64 -9.73
CA ASN A 72 -10.32 -0.42 -9.97
C ASN A 72 -9.83 -1.08 -8.67
N SER A 73 -10.35 -0.62 -7.52
CA SER A 73 -10.12 -1.16 -6.19
C SER A 73 -11.40 -1.10 -5.40
N LEU A 74 -11.70 -2.18 -4.67
CA LEU A 74 -12.87 -2.27 -3.80
C LEU A 74 -12.44 -2.69 -2.41
N PHE A 75 -13.09 -2.11 -1.40
CA PHE A 75 -12.99 -2.60 -0.03
C PHE A 75 -13.87 -3.84 0.10
N VAL A 76 -13.35 -4.89 0.73
CA VAL A 76 -14.11 -6.11 1.01
C VAL A 76 -14.41 -6.12 2.50
N ASP A 77 -15.69 -6.13 2.86
CA ASP A 77 -16.10 -6.33 4.25
C ASP A 77 -15.77 -7.77 4.68
N THR A 78 -14.85 -7.90 5.63
CA THR A 78 -14.39 -9.21 6.12
C THR A 78 -15.32 -9.82 7.16
N SER A 79 -16.28 -9.08 7.71
CA SER A 79 -17.23 -9.58 8.72
C SER A 79 -18.15 -10.68 8.16
N THR A 80 -18.32 -10.73 6.85
CA THR A 80 -19.10 -11.74 6.14
C THR A 80 -18.28 -12.95 5.71
N LEU A 81 -16.96 -12.93 5.89
CA LEU A 81 -16.09 -14.05 5.51
C LEU A 81 -16.24 -15.20 6.51
N LYS A 82 -16.42 -16.41 5.98
CA LYS A 82 -16.52 -17.64 6.77
C LYS A 82 -15.38 -18.58 6.40
N GLU A 83 -14.64 -19.05 7.40
CA GLU A 83 -13.66 -20.11 7.19
C GLU A 83 -14.36 -21.46 7.04
N LYS A 84 -13.88 -22.28 6.09
CA LYS A 84 -14.39 -23.64 5.91
C LYS A 84 -13.86 -24.56 7.02
N PRO A 85 -14.72 -25.39 7.65
CA PRO A 85 -14.25 -26.45 8.54
C PRO A 85 -13.33 -27.42 7.79
N GLY A 86 -12.12 -27.63 8.29
CA GLY A 86 -11.14 -28.57 7.72
C GLY A 86 -10.06 -27.95 6.81
N GLY A 87 -9.97 -26.62 6.73
CA GLY A 87 -8.84 -25.95 6.06
C GLY A 87 -8.95 -25.99 4.54
N GLY A 88 -9.70 -25.05 3.97
CA GLY A 88 -9.74 -24.77 2.54
C GLY A 88 -10.33 -23.39 2.31
N HIS A 89 -9.70 -22.57 1.47
CA HIS A 89 -10.17 -21.22 1.18
C HIS A 89 -11.10 -21.27 -0.04
N GLU A 90 -12.40 -21.08 0.19
CA GLU A 90 -13.33 -20.73 -0.88
C GLU A 90 -13.80 -19.31 -0.61
N VAL A 91 -13.38 -18.37 -1.46
CA VAL A 91 -13.72 -16.95 -1.32
C VAL A 91 -15.08 -16.73 -1.98
N TRP A 92 -16.11 -16.56 -1.16
CA TRP A 92 -17.44 -16.18 -1.62
C TRP A 92 -17.53 -14.66 -1.71
N VAL A 93 -17.71 -14.14 -2.91
CA VAL A 93 -18.01 -12.72 -3.12
C VAL A 93 -19.50 -12.53 -2.85
N CYS A 94 -19.83 -11.76 -1.82
CA CYS A 94 -21.21 -11.46 -1.46
C CYS A 94 -21.86 -10.63 -2.58
N GLU A 95 -22.99 -11.10 -3.11
CA GLU A 95 -23.69 -10.52 -4.27
C GLU A 95 -24.16 -9.06 -4.06
N ASP A 96 -24.08 -8.54 -2.83
CA ASP A 96 -24.64 -7.23 -2.43
C ASP A 96 -23.61 -6.24 -1.83
N GLN A 97 -22.36 -6.25 -2.31
CA GLN A 97 -21.35 -5.25 -1.93
C GLN A 97 -21.43 -3.95 -2.76
N GLN A 98 -22.40 -3.80 -3.67
CA GLN A 98 -22.42 -2.68 -4.61
C GLN A 98 -22.70 -1.31 -3.97
N GLN A 99 -23.16 -1.22 -2.71
CA GLN A 99 -23.67 0.05 -2.17
C GLN A 99 -23.30 0.39 -0.71
N GLN A 100 -22.65 -0.49 0.06
CA GLN A 100 -22.46 -0.21 1.48
C GLN A 100 -21.10 0.44 1.79
N ARG A 101 -21.15 1.79 1.82
CA ARG A 101 -20.34 2.74 2.62
C ARG A 101 -18.96 3.18 2.10
N LEU A 102 -18.93 3.73 0.89
CA LEU A 102 -17.95 4.76 0.54
C LEU A 102 -18.70 5.98 -0.04
N PRO A 103 -18.40 7.22 0.39
CA PRO A 103 -19.17 8.41 -0.01
C PRO A 103 -19.16 8.64 -1.53
N SER A 104 -18.16 8.09 -2.23
CA SER A 104 -18.21 7.87 -3.68
C SER A 104 -17.21 6.79 -4.09
N VAL A 105 -17.68 5.78 -4.84
CA VAL A 105 -16.87 4.73 -5.49
C VAL A 105 -15.98 5.31 -6.61
N SER A 106 -16.28 6.51 -7.12
CA SER A 106 -15.50 7.18 -8.17
C SER A 106 -14.12 7.68 -7.73
N ALA A 107 -13.81 7.64 -6.42
CA ALA A 107 -12.60 8.23 -5.85
C ALA A 107 -11.57 7.21 -5.36
N LEU A 108 -11.84 5.91 -5.46
CA LEU A 108 -10.91 4.88 -5.00
C LEU A 108 -10.12 4.29 -6.16
N THR A 109 -8.82 4.63 -6.16
CA THR A 109 -7.85 4.05 -7.06
C THR A 109 -6.66 3.53 -6.27
N ILE A 110 -6.18 2.33 -6.60
CA ILE A 110 -4.83 1.92 -6.26
C ILE A 110 -4.08 1.72 -7.58
N THR A 111 -2.87 2.25 -7.68
CA THR A 111 -2.08 2.17 -8.91
C THR A 111 -1.30 0.85 -9.01
N ASN A 112 -1.81 -0.23 -8.40
CA ASN A 112 -1.25 -1.55 -8.70
C ASN A 112 -1.41 -1.84 -10.22
N SER A 113 -0.50 -2.65 -10.80
CA SER A 113 -0.26 -3.06 -12.22
C SER A 113 -0.92 -2.39 -13.46
N TYR A 114 -1.72 -1.34 -13.35
CA TYR A 114 -2.80 -1.01 -14.27
C TYR A 114 -2.74 0.39 -14.87
N GLY A 115 -1.71 1.18 -14.57
CA GLY A 115 -1.42 2.45 -15.26
C GLY A 115 -1.12 3.60 -14.31
N MET A 116 -0.54 4.66 -14.87
CA MET A 116 -0.53 6.01 -14.27
C MET A 116 -1.46 6.88 -15.10
#